data_AF-A0A8H6MJE0-F1
#
_entry.id   AF-A0A8H6MJE0-F1
#
_cell.length_a   1.000
_cell.length_b   1.000
_cell.length_c   1.000
_cell.angle_alpha   90.00
_cell.angle_beta   90.00
_cell.angle_gamma   90.00
#
_symmetry.space_group_name_H-M   'P 1'
#
loop_
_entity.id
_entity.type
_entity.pdbx_description
1 polymer ?
#
loop_
_entity_poly.entity_id
_entity_poly.type
_entity_poly.pdbx_seq_one_letter_code
_entity_poly.pdbx_strand_id
1 'polypeptide(L)'
;STQVCFKAIGRAGGKYVSLDPFQEHVATRKVVKTDWVLGPAIFGDGSTWPDPYGRPADPELKEFGARLWKIAQKLVDEGKLQNHPLKVLEGGFETVIEGMEMVKKGKVSGEKVVIRFT
;
A
#
# COMPACT_ATOMS: atom_id res chain seq x y z
N SER A 1 -10.40 3.74 -10.02
CA SER A 1 -9.91 3.87 -11.41
C SER A 1 -9.22 5.22 -11.57
N THR A 2 -8.00 5.25 -12.10
CA THR A 2 -7.17 6.45 -12.30
C THR A 2 -7.90 7.55 -13.07
N GLN A 3 -8.65 7.19 -14.12
CA GLN A 3 -9.39 8.16 -14.94
C GLN A 3 -10.45 8.92 -14.11
N VAL A 4 -11.13 8.25 -13.19
CA VAL A 4 -12.13 8.86 -12.31
C VAL A 4 -11.47 9.86 -11.37
N CYS A 5 -10.33 9.50 -10.79
CA CYS A 5 -9.56 10.40 -9.92
C CYS A 5 -9.09 11.66 -10.67
N PHE A 6 -8.60 11.52 -11.91
CA PHE A 6 -8.16 12.66 -12.74
C PHE A 6 -9.29 13.62 -13.11
N LYS A 7 -10.52 13.11 -13.28
CA LYS A 7 -11.73 13.92 -13.50
C LYS A 7 -12.19 14.63 -12.24
N ALA A 8 -11.96 14.04 -11.06
CA ALA A 8 -12.34 14.63 -9.77
C ALA A 8 -11.39 15.76 -9.32
N ILE A 9 -10.13 15.75 -9.75
CA ILE A 9 -9.16 16.80 -9.39
C ILE A 9 -9.57 18.13 -10.02
N GLY A 10 -9.59 19.20 -9.21
CA GLY A 10 -10.00 20.53 -9.64
C GLY A 10 -9.16 21.11 -10.79
N ARG A 11 -9.69 22.15 -11.46
CA ARG A 11 -9.06 22.74 -12.66
C ARG A 11 -7.64 23.25 -12.45
N ALA A 12 -7.31 23.73 -11.25
CA ALA A 12 -6.00 24.25 -10.89
C ALA A 12 -4.90 23.18 -10.79
N GLY A 13 -5.26 21.89 -10.89
CA GLY A 13 -4.31 20.79 -10.79
C GLY A 13 -4.27 20.16 -9.40
N GLY A 14 -3.26 19.31 -9.16
CA GLY A 14 -3.12 18.58 -7.90
C GLY A 14 -2.03 17.52 -7.92
N LYS A 15 -2.07 16.61 -6.94
CA LYS A 15 -1.21 15.41 -6.90
C LYS A 15 -2.10 14.16 -6.86
N TYR A 16 -1.85 13.23 -7.77
CA TYR A 16 -2.43 11.90 -7.78
C TYR A 16 -1.38 10.90 -7.29
N VAL A 17 -1.73 10.08 -6.29
CA VAL A 17 -0.87 8.99 -5.80
C VAL A 17 -1.69 7.71 -5.72
N SER A 18 -1.23 6.64 -6.36
CA SER A 18 -1.84 5.31 -6.26
C SER A 18 -0.95 4.33 -5.49
N LEU A 19 -1.53 3.20 -5.09
CA LEU A 19 -0.78 2.13 -4.41
C LEU A 19 -0.01 1.23 -5.38
N ASP A 20 -0.47 1.13 -6.64
CA ASP A 20 0.18 0.40 -7.72
C ASP A 20 0.45 1.34 -8.91
N PRO A 21 1.36 0.96 -9.83
CA PRO A 21 1.50 1.61 -11.12
C PRO A 21 0.14 1.73 -11.83
N PHE A 22 -0.06 2.87 -12.47
CA PHE A 22 -1.29 3.21 -13.16
C PHE A 22 -1.03 3.33 -14.66
N GLN A 23 -2.11 3.22 -15.45
CA GLN A 23 -2.03 3.40 -16.89
C GLN A 23 -1.71 4.88 -17.23
N GLU A 24 -0.54 5.15 -17.80
CA GLU A 24 -0.10 6.53 -18.08
C GLU A 24 -1.00 7.26 -19.08
N HIS A 25 -1.59 6.55 -20.05
CA HIS A 25 -2.42 7.16 -21.08
C HIS A 25 -3.70 7.83 -20.53
N VAL A 26 -4.15 7.47 -19.32
CA VAL A 26 -5.28 8.14 -18.66
C VAL A 26 -4.86 9.34 -17.80
N ALA A 27 -3.56 9.54 -17.57
CA ALA A 27 -2.99 10.67 -16.84
C ALA A 27 -2.78 11.90 -17.75
N THR A 28 -3.87 12.40 -18.34
CA THR A 28 -3.81 13.35 -19.48
C THR A 28 -3.52 14.82 -19.11
N ARG A 29 -3.55 15.17 -17.82
CA ARG A 29 -3.49 16.57 -17.35
C ARG A 29 -2.12 16.88 -16.74
N LYS A 30 -1.27 17.63 -17.46
CA LYS A 30 0.07 18.04 -16.99
C LYS A 30 0.09 18.81 -15.66
N VAL A 31 -1.00 19.49 -15.31
CA VAL A 31 -1.17 20.20 -14.04
C VAL A 31 -1.40 19.26 -12.85
N VAL A 32 -1.52 17.96 -13.09
CA VAL A 32 -1.61 16.92 -12.05
C VAL A 32 -0.29 16.17 -11.98
N LYS A 33 0.43 16.32 -10.87
CA LYS A 33 1.64 15.52 -10.59
C LYS A 33 1.24 14.11 -10.20
N THR A 34 2.00 13.11 -10.62
CA THR A 34 1.69 11.70 -10.36
C THR A 34 2.81 11.00 -9.62
N ASP A 35 2.45 10.10 -8.72
CA ASP A 35 3.35 9.16 -8.05
C ASP A 35 2.61 7.85 -7.79
N TRP A 36 3.35 6.81 -7.40
CA TRP A 36 2.78 5.59 -6.86
C TRP A 36 3.71 5.00 -5.78
N VAL A 37 3.18 4.10 -4.96
CA VAL A 37 3.93 3.52 -3.82
C VAL A 37 4.68 2.27 -4.26
N LEU A 38 6.01 2.29 -4.17
CA LEU A 38 6.83 1.08 -4.22
C LEU A 38 6.99 0.52 -2.82
N GLY A 39 6.21 -0.51 -2.47
CA GLY A 39 6.18 -1.10 -1.12
C GLY A 39 7.57 -1.40 -0.51
N PRO A 40 8.47 -2.13 -1.20
CA PRO A 40 9.80 -2.45 -0.69
C PRO A 40 10.68 -1.23 -0.38
N ALA A 41 10.39 -0.07 -0.98
CA ALA A 41 11.18 1.14 -0.78
C ALA A 41 11.19 1.62 0.68
N ILE A 42 10.22 1.19 1.51
CA ILE A 42 10.18 1.52 2.94
C ILE A 42 11.40 1.01 3.72
N PHE A 43 12.08 -0.02 3.22
CA PHE A 43 13.28 -0.58 3.83
C PHE A 43 14.57 0.13 3.37
N GLY A 44 14.50 0.86 2.24
CA GLY A 44 15.65 1.52 1.61
C GLY A 44 16.66 0.58 0.96
N ASP A 45 16.38 -0.72 0.85
CA ASP A 45 17.30 -1.71 0.26
C ASP A 45 17.15 -1.83 -1.27
N GLY A 46 16.20 -1.10 -1.87
CA GLY A 46 15.91 -1.14 -3.29
C GLY A 46 14.89 -2.22 -3.69
N SER A 47 14.73 -2.41 -4.99
CA SER A 47 13.82 -3.38 -5.59
C SER A 47 14.41 -3.91 -6.90
N THR A 48 14.48 -5.23 -7.02
CA THR A 48 14.97 -5.94 -8.21
C THR A 48 13.85 -6.36 -9.17
N TRP A 49 12.60 -6.01 -8.87
CA TRP A 49 11.50 -6.27 -9.79
C TRP A 49 11.71 -5.50 -11.11
N PRO A 50 11.23 -6.05 -12.24
CA PRO A 50 11.32 -5.35 -13.51
C PRO A 50 10.63 -3.99 -13.48
N ASP A 51 10.95 -3.15 -14.47
CA ASP A 51 10.28 -1.87 -14.68
C ASP A 51 8.75 -2.03 -14.65
N PRO A 52 8.02 -1.10 -14.01
CA PRO A 52 8.50 0.16 -13.42
C PRO A 52 8.97 0.04 -11.96
N TYR A 53 9.10 -1.17 -11.41
CA TYR A 53 9.37 -1.39 -9.98
C TYR A 53 10.85 -1.42 -9.60
N GLY A 54 11.75 -1.46 -10.57
CA GLY A 54 13.19 -1.48 -10.34
C GLY A 54 13.65 -0.20 -9.65
N ARG A 55 14.40 -0.33 -8.56
CA ARG A 55 14.92 0.84 -7.82
C ARG A 55 16.22 0.50 -7.08
N PRO A 56 17.24 1.38 -7.10
CA PRO A 56 18.43 1.19 -6.27
C PRO A 56 18.11 1.34 -4.77
N ALA A 57 19.03 0.87 -3.94
CA ALA A 57 19.01 1.16 -2.51
C ALA A 57 19.14 2.68 -2.25
N ASP A 58 18.53 3.13 -1.16
CA ASP A 58 18.41 4.54 -0.79
C ASP A 58 18.46 4.68 0.75
N PRO A 59 19.58 5.20 1.30
CA PRO A 59 19.72 5.41 2.75
C PRO A 59 18.69 6.38 3.33
N GLU A 60 18.23 7.39 2.58
CA GLU A 60 17.25 8.36 3.08
C GLU A 60 15.89 7.71 3.28
N LEU A 61 15.51 6.79 2.38
CA LEU A 61 14.28 6.01 2.52
C LEU A 61 14.34 5.04 3.69
N LYS A 62 15.52 4.46 3.97
CA LYS A 62 15.73 3.63 5.16
C LYS A 62 15.50 4.42 6.44
N GLU A 63 16.07 5.63 6.53
CA GLU A 63 15.85 6.50 7.68
C GLU A 63 14.38 6.95 7.78
N PHE A 64 13.74 7.25 6.65
CA PHE A 64 12.32 7.58 6.60
C PHE A 64 11.46 6.44 7.16
N GLY A 65 11.70 5.21 6.73
CA GLY A 65 11.00 4.02 7.23
C GLY A 65 11.17 3.85 8.73
N ALA A 66 12.40 3.95 9.24
CA ALA A 66 12.68 3.87 10.68
C ALA A 66 11.92 4.94 11.49
N ARG A 67 11.89 6.19 11.00
CA ARG A 67 11.13 7.29 11.63
C ARG A 67 9.63 7.02 11.59
N LEU A 68 9.11 6.56 10.45
CA LEU A 68 7.69 6.24 10.29
C LEU A 68 7.23 5.19 11.28
N TRP A 69 7.97 4.07 11.40
CA TRP A 69 7.65 3.00 12.34
C TRP A 69 7.67 3.47 13.80
N LYS A 70 8.63 4.32 14.18
CA LYS A 70 8.66 4.91 15.54
C LYS A 70 7.43 5.76 15.83
N ILE A 71 6.97 6.56 14.86
CA ILE A 71 5.75 7.38 15.00
C ILE A 71 4.51 6.49 15.05
N ALA A 72 4.40 5.52 14.13
CA ALA A 72 3.25 4.63 14.04
C ALA A 72 3.09 3.79 15.32
N GLN A 73 4.19 3.23 15.86
CA GLN A 73 4.16 2.48 17.11
C GLN A 73 3.60 3.32 18.26
N LYS A 74 4.09 4.56 18.43
CA LYS A 74 3.58 5.47 19.45
C LYS A 74 2.07 5.74 19.29
N LEU A 75 1.59 5.92 18.06
CA LEU A 75 0.17 6.15 17.80
C LEU A 75 -0.68 4.91 18.11
N VAL A 76 -0.15 3.71 17.88
CA VAL A 76 -0.82 2.44 18.24
C VAL A 76 -0.87 2.29 19.76
N ASP A 77 0.25 2.51 20.46
CA ASP A 77 0.33 2.40 21.92
C ASP A 77 -0.63 3.39 22.62
N GLU A 78 -0.79 4.59 22.05
CA GLU A 78 -1.71 5.62 22.53
C GLU A 78 -3.17 5.39 22.07
N GLY A 79 -3.47 4.35 21.31
CA GLY A 79 -4.81 4.04 20.78
C GLY A 79 -5.32 5.01 19.71
N LYS A 80 -4.47 5.90 19.18
CA LYS A 80 -4.78 6.88 18.13
C LYS A 80 -4.75 6.30 16.72
N LEU A 81 -4.08 5.17 16.55
CA LEU A 81 -4.07 4.38 15.33
C LEU A 81 -4.58 2.97 15.64
N GLN A 82 -5.74 2.63 15.09
CA GLN A 82 -6.39 1.34 15.30
C GLN A 82 -6.23 0.46 14.05
N ASN A 83 -6.22 -0.85 14.25
CA ASN A 83 -6.25 -1.80 13.16
C ASN A 83 -7.58 -1.74 12.40
N HIS A 84 -7.54 -2.22 11.17
CA HIS A 84 -8.75 -2.48 10.39
C HIS A 84 -9.60 -3.58 11.05
N PRO A 85 -10.94 -3.60 10.88
CA PRO A 85 -11.78 -4.69 11.39
C PRO A 85 -11.24 -6.07 10.98
N LEU A 86 -11.25 -7.00 11.93
CA LEU A 86 -10.56 -8.29 11.79
C LEU A 86 -11.54 -9.40 11.43
N LYS A 87 -11.13 -10.21 10.45
CA LYS A 87 -11.68 -11.55 10.20
C LYS A 87 -10.63 -12.57 10.61
N VAL A 88 -10.76 -13.09 11.83
CA VAL A 88 -9.81 -14.04 12.40
C VAL A 88 -10.18 -15.46 11.98
N LEU A 89 -9.22 -16.19 11.41
CA LEU A 89 -9.30 -17.62 11.12
C LEU A 89 -8.29 -18.33 12.02
N GLU A 90 -8.68 -19.46 12.60
CA GLU A 90 -7.79 -20.30 13.42
C GLU A 90 -7.29 -21.48 12.57
N GLY A 91 -6.03 -21.89 12.76
CA GLY A 91 -5.44 -23.03 12.06
C GLY A 91 -3.95 -22.88 11.77
N GLY A 92 -3.48 -23.51 10.69
CA GLY A 92 -2.07 -23.59 10.31
C GLY A 92 -1.77 -22.93 8.96
N PHE A 93 -0.76 -23.45 8.27
CA PHE A 93 -0.35 -22.95 6.95
C PHE A 93 -1.42 -23.18 5.88
N GLU A 94 -2.21 -24.23 5.99
CA GLU A 94 -3.34 -24.52 5.11
C GLU A 94 -4.34 -23.36 5.11
N THR A 95 -4.66 -22.83 6.30
CA THR A 95 -5.55 -21.68 6.49
C THR A 95 -4.96 -20.40 5.91
N VAL A 96 -3.63 -20.26 5.87
CA VAL A 96 -2.97 -19.14 5.16
C VAL A 96 -3.29 -19.19 3.67
N ILE A 97 -3.17 -20.36 3.04
CA ILE A 97 -3.47 -20.53 1.61
C ILE A 97 -4.95 -20.23 1.32
N GLU A 98 -5.85 -20.72 2.16
CA GLU A 98 -7.28 -20.42 2.06
C GLU A 98 -7.56 -18.91 2.18
N GLY A 99 -6.95 -18.25 3.17
CA GLY A 99 -7.07 -16.81 3.37
C GLY A 99 -6.55 -16.01 2.18
N MET A 100 -5.43 -16.41 1.59
CA MET A 100 -4.90 -15.79 0.37
C MET A 100 -5.86 -15.93 -0.81
N GLU A 101 -6.46 -17.11 -1.01
CA GLU A 101 -7.43 -17.35 -2.07
C GLU A 101 -8.73 -16.54 -1.88
N MET A 102 -9.18 -16.33 -0.65
CA MET A 102 -10.30 -15.44 -0.35
C MET A 102 -10.02 -13.99 -0.77
N VAL A 103 -8.84 -13.47 -0.43
CA VAL A 103 -8.42 -12.11 -0.79
C VAL A 103 -8.28 -11.97 -2.30
N LYS A 104 -7.61 -12.92 -2.96
CA LYS A 104 -7.42 -12.94 -4.41
C LYS A 104 -8.74 -12.95 -5.19
N LYS A 105 -9.74 -13.68 -4.70
CA LYS A 105 -11.08 -13.75 -5.30
C LYS A 105 -11.98 -12.55 -4.96
N GLY A 106 -11.47 -11.56 -4.22
CA GLY A 106 -12.23 -10.37 -3.82
C GLY A 106 -13.40 -10.67 -2.88
N LYS A 107 -13.34 -11.78 -2.13
CA LYS A 107 -14.42 -12.21 -1.21
C LYS A 107 -14.37 -11.55 0.17
N VAL A 108 -13.49 -10.58 0.37
CA VAL A 108 -13.29 -9.87 1.63
C VAL A 108 -13.58 -8.39 1.39
N SER A 109 -14.46 -7.81 2.19
CA SER A 109 -14.85 -6.39 2.08
C SER A 109 -14.95 -5.80 3.48
N GLY A 110 -14.34 -4.65 3.72
CA GLY A 110 -14.37 -3.98 5.02
C GLY A 110 -13.65 -4.72 6.16
N GLU A 111 -12.93 -5.82 5.86
CA GLU A 111 -12.21 -6.61 6.86
C GLU A 111 -10.78 -6.95 6.42
N LYS A 112 -9.91 -7.24 7.40
CA LYS A 112 -8.58 -7.82 7.20
C LYS A 112 -8.58 -9.26 7.67
N VAL A 113 -8.24 -10.20 6.78
CA VAL A 113 -8.05 -11.61 7.13
C VAL A 113 -6.77 -11.74 7.95
N VAL A 114 -6.89 -12.36 9.13
CA VAL A 114 -5.78 -12.65 10.04
C VAL A 114 -5.85 -14.13 10.42
N ILE A 115 -4.71 -14.82 10.32
CA ILE A 115 -4.60 -16.21 10.73
C ILE A 115 -3.99 -16.26 12.11
N ARG A 116 -4.72 -16.83 13.07
CA ARG A 116 -4.21 -17.16 14.39
C ARG A 116 -3.69 -18.59 14.34
N PHE A 117 -2.37 -18.73 14.43
CA PHE A 117 -1.74 -20.04 14.48
C PHE A 117 -2.13 -20.75 15.77
N THR A 118 -2.62 -21.98 15.63
CA THR A 118 -3.05 -22.87 16.72
C THR A 118 -2.52 -24.27 16.51
#